data_AF-A0AAD6TJH9-F1
#
_entry.id   AF-A0AAD6TJH9-F1
#
_cell.length_a   1.000
_cell.length_b   1.000
_cell.length_c   1.000
_cell.angle_alpha   90.00
_cell.angle_beta   90.00
_cell.angle_gamma   90.00
#
_symmetry.space_group_name_H-M   'P 1'
#
loop_
_entity.id
_entity.type
_entity.pdbx_description
1 polymer ?
#
loop_
_entity_poly.entity_id
_entity_poly.type
_entity_poly.pdbx_seq_one_letter_code
_entity_poly.pdbx_strand_id
1 'polypeptide(L)'
;MPSPSPSRLLFTIRPPKTYPSVLPAPLTRAVLSTSNVPHRSVSTQSPMNTGLPPRTTPPFSVSPVPKNPLGEGRYIRTAAALIIGDEILNGKTHDMNSNYFSKYCFEHGIDLKRIEVIADDEDQIIEASRRMAKNYDFVVTSGGIGPTHDDITYASLAKAFSQSLAHHPETLARMAQMIKHRSWISAQTPQQRAATERMALFPERGEILFVAEDIWVPVVRLEGKLCIFPGIPSLFQKMLTALTPLLPLPPRSERPLRIQVFTERPESMIAPYLTKLQSRLRPHGIQVGSYPVLGQGVFVSLIGRERALTTTTTMGAAQNPEVGVEDDRMSEGPPRIWLAEVAREVEQEVGGEIVSEEEVAKRKGQCKRLAAPVEIAASMGVQPESPSHEMNDIKAKY
;
A
#
# COMPACT_ATOMS: atom_id res chain seq x y z
N MET A 1 -56.93 -5.72 30.61
CA MET A 1 -55.60 -6.31 30.37
C MET A 1 -54.60 -5.16 30.36
N PRO A 2 -53.73 -5.04 31.37
CA PRO A 2 -52.92 -3.84 31.59
C PRO A 2 -51.59 -3.87 30.81
N SER A 3 -51.06 -2.68 30.53
CA SER A 3 -49.76 -2.37 29.93
C SER A 3 -48.58 -2.76 30.83
N PRO A 4 -47.44 -3.24 30.30
CA PRO A 4 -46.28 -3.56 31.13
C PRO A 4 -45.42 -2.31 31.42
N SER A 5 -44.96 -2.21 32.67
CA SER A 5 -43.98 -1.23 33.13
C SER A 5 -42.54 -1.66 32.76
N PRO A 6 -41.58 -0.73 32.64
CA PRO A 6 -40.19 -1.06 32.33
C PRO A 6 -39.40 -1.41 33.61
N SER A 7 -38.89 -2.64 33.66
CA SER A 7 -37.98 -3.12 34.71
C SER A 7 -36.58 -2.54 34.56
N ARG A 8 -36.12 -1.76 35.55
CA ARG A 8 -34.72 -1.35 35.71
C ARG A 8 -33.84 -2.56 36.09
N LEU A 9 -32.93 -2.97 35.21
CA LEU A 9 -31.80 -3.83 35.59
C LEU A 9 -30.65 -2.96 36.11
N LEU A 10 -30.36 -3.05 37.42
CA LEU A 10 -29.11 -2.56 37.98
C LEU A 10 -27.99 -3.59 37.71
N PHE A 11 -27.00 -3.21 36.90
CA PHE A 11 -25.72 -3.91 36.83
C PHE A 11 -24.82 -3.45 37.99
N THR A 12 -24.47 -4.38 38.87
CA THR A 12 -23.46 -4.17 39.92
C THR A 12 -22.08 -4.52 39.35
N ILE A 13 -21.22 -3.51 39.22
CA ILE A 13 -19.82 -3.66 38.80
C ILE A 13 -19.02 -4.18 40.01
N ARG A 14 -18.46 -5.39 39.91
CA ARG A 14 -17.50 -5.92 40.88
C ARG A 14 -16.07 -5.43 40.52
N PRO A 15 -15.25 -5.01 41.50
CA PRO A 15 -13.88 -4.60 41.25
C PRO A 15 -12.94 -5.80 40.93
N PRO A 16 -11.84 -5.58 40.20
CA PRO A 16 -10.91 -6.64 39.79
C PRO A 16 -10.07 -7.17 40.97
N LYS A 17 -9.83 -8.49 40.98
CA LYS A 17 -8.98 -9.20 41.95
C LYS A 17 -7.50 -8.93 41.68
N THR A 18 -6.78 -8.52 42.71
CA THR A 18 -5.31 -8.41 42.75
C THR A 18 -4.67 -9.79 42.94
N TYR A 19 -3.62 -10.08 42.17
CA TYR A 19 -2.76 -11.27 42.32
C TYR A 19 -1.40 -10.85 42.92
N PRO A 20 -0.83 -11.60 43.89
CA PRO A 20 0.46 -11.26 44.47
C PRO A 20 1.63 -11.71 43.57
N SER A 21 2.62 -10.83 43.44
CA SER A 21 3.90 -11.04 42.77
C SER A 21 4.80 -11.97 43.58
N VAL A 22 5.36 -13.00 42.95
CA VAL A 22 6.40 -13.86 43.53
C VAL A 22 7.68 -13.71 42.71
N LEU A 23 8.70 -13.09 43.31
CA LEU A 23 10.08 -13.07 42.82
C LEU A 23 10.83 -14.29 43.36
N PRO A 24 11.69 -14.97 42.58
CA PRO A 24 12.70 -15.86 43.13
C PRO A 24 14.06 -15.19 43.32
N ALA A 25 14.71 -15.57 44.43
CA ALA A 25 15.99 -15.13 44.96
C ALA A 25 17.22 -15.70 44.20
N PRO A 26 18.45 -15.19 44.43
CA PRO A 26 19.62 -15.45 43.58
C PRO A 26 20.36 -16.75 43.97
N LEU A 27 20.91 -17.44 42.99
CA LEU A 27 21.74 -18.64 43.20
C LEU A 27 23.24 -18.28 43.30
N THR A 28 23.82 -18.87 44.33
CA THR A 28 25.16 -18.66 44.87
C THR A 28 26.26 -19.31 44.01
N ARG A 29 27.42 -18.65 44.02
CA ARG A 29 28.72 -19.05 43.48
C ARG A 29 29.27 -20.30 44.17
N ALA A 30 29.75 -21.28 43.40
CA ALA A 30 30.65 -22.34 43.87
C ALA A 30 31.89 -22.39 42.96
N VAL A 31 33.06 -22.48 43.61
CA VAL A 31 34.42 -22.54 43.05
C VAL A 31 35.01 -23.93 43.35
N LEU A 32 36.06 -24.31 42.60
CA LEU A 32 37.00 -25.44 42.72
C LEU A 32 36.75 -26.54 41.66
N SER A 33 37.71 -27.13 40.96
CA SER A 33 39.19 -27.16 41.04
C SER A 33 39.75 -27.77 39.73
N THR A 34 41.05 -27.55 39.49
CA THR A 34 41.97 -28.09 38.48
C THR A 34 41.85 -29.63 38.28
N SER A 35 42.25 -30.28 37.17
CA SER A 35 43.50 -30.20 36.40
C SER A 35 43.44 -31.15 35.17
N ASN A 36 44.44 -31.01 34.29
CA ASN A 36 44.99 -31.96 33.30
C ASN A 36 44.55 -31.89 31.82
N VAL A 37 45.50 -31.33 31.06
CA VAL A 37 45.71 -31.42 29.61
C VAL A 37 46.33 -32.77 29.26
N PRO A 38 46.06 -33.31 28.05
CA PRO A 38 47.20 -33.69 27.21
C PRO A 38 47.06 -33.22 25.76
N HIS A 39 48.19 -32.79 25.20
CA HIS A 39 48.41 -32.50 23.79
C HIS A 39 48.18 -33.73 22.89
N ARG A 40 47.51 -33.55 21.74
CA ARG A 40 47.84 -34.32 20.53
C ARG A 40 47.45 -33.60 19.22
N SER A 41 48.49 -33.29 18.46
CA SER A 41 48.63 -33.32 17.00
C SER A 41 47.47 -32.88 16.10
N VAL A 42 47.72 -31.79 15.40
CA VAL A 42 47.09 -31.32 14.17
C VAL A 42 46.99 -32.44 13.13
N SER A 43 45.77 -32.74 12.66
CA SER A 43 45.53 -33.42 11.39
C SER A 43 44.68 -32.53 10.50
N THR A 44 45.20 -32.26 9.31
CA THR A 44 44.56 -31.50 8.24
C THR A 44 43.35 -32.27 7.72
N GLN A 45 42.14 -31.84 8.07
CA GLN A 45 40.91 -32.24 7.38
C GLN A 45 40.50 -31.13 6.40
N SER A 46 40.33 -31.53 5.15
CA SER A 46 39.79 -30.75 4.04
C SER A 46 38.50 -30.02 4.41
N PRO A 47 38.24 -28.80 3.89
CA PRO A 47 37.03 -28.08 4.23
C PRO A 47 35.81 -28.88 3.77
N MET A 48 34.97 -29.29 4.73
CA MET A 48 33.64 -29.77 4.44
C MET A 48 32.91 -28.68 3.66
N ASN A 49 32.46 -29.06 2.47
CA ASN A 49 31.55 -28.31 1.64
C ASN A 49 30.28 -28.03 2.48
N THR A 50 30.18 -26.85 3.10
CA THR A 50 28.93 -26.39 3.72
C THR A 50 28.00 -25.99 2.59
N GLY A 51 27.46 -27.01 1.93
CA GLY A 51 26.38 -26.87 0.97
C GLY A 51 25.26 -26.12 1.65
N LEU A 52 24.92 -24.95 1.13
CA LEU A 52 23.65 -24.30 1.37
C LEU A 52 22.54 -25.38 1.28
N PRO A 53 21.57 -25.40 2.20
CA PRO A 53 20.45 -26.34 2.09
C PRO A 53 19.85 -26.22 0.67
N PRO A 54 19.46 -27.34 0.04
CA PRO A 54 18.91 -27.30 -1.30
C PRO A 54 17.77 -26.27 -1.30
N ARG A 55 17.79 -25.35 -2.29
CA ARG A 55 16.70 -24.42 -2.54
C ARG A 55 15.41 -25.24 -2.55
N THR A 56 14.62 -25.11 -1.48
CA THR A 56 13.31 -25.75 -1.39
C THR A 56 12.55 -25.32 -2.63
N THR A 57 12.10 -26.28 -3.43
CA THR A 57 11.25 -25.98 -4.58
C THR A 57 10.08 -25.14 -4.09
N PRO A 58 9.75 -24.04 -4.78
CA PRO A 58 8.66 -23.19 -4.35
C PRO A 58 7.37 -24.02 -4.25
N PRO A 59 6.54 -23.82 -3.21
CA PRO A 59 5.46 -24.75 -2.91
C PRO A 59 4.34 -24.72 -3.97
N PHE A 60 4.23 -23.65 -4.75
CA PHE A 60 3.19 -23.47 -5.76
C PHE A 60 3.70 -22.82 -7.05
N SER A 61 2.99 -23.05 -8.17
CA SER A 61 3.24 -22.38 -9.45
C SER A 61 2.59 -20.98 -9.51
N VAL A 62 3.19 -20.07 -10.29
CA VAL A 62 2.62 -18.76 -10.64
C VAL A 62 1.80 -18.89 -11.92
N SER A 63 0.69 -18.14 -12.02
CA SER A 63 -0.13 -18.09 -13.22
C SER A 63 0.65 -17.54 -14.42
N PRO A 64 0.40 -18.05 -15.64
CA PRO A 64 0.98 -17.46 -16.85
C PRO A 64 0.43 -16.04 -17.08
N VAL A 65 1.13 -15.25 -17.91
CA VAL A 65 0.65 -13.92 -18.31
C VAL A 65 -0.68 -14.07 -19.06
N PRO A 66 -1.77 -13.48 -18.54
CA PRO A 66 -3.08 -13.59 -19.18
C PRO A 66 -3.14 -12.73 -20.45
N LYS A 67 -4.14 -12.98 -21.30
CA LYS A 67 -4.41 -12.11 -22.45
C LYS A 67 -4.66 -10.68 -21.97
N ASN A 68 -4.19 -9.71 -22.75
CA ASN A 68 -4.42 -8.30 -22.44
C ASN A 68 -5.94 -7.99 -22.55
N PRO A 69 -6.62 -7.65 -21.44
CA PRO A 69 -8.04 -7.34 -21.44
C PRO A 69 -8.34 -6.02 -22.17
N LEU A 70 -7.33 -5.15 -22.30
CA LEU A 70 -7.38 -3.96 -23.12
C LEU A 70 -7.01 -4.28 -24.57
N GLY A 71 -6.67 -5.49 -24.97
CA GLY A 71 -6.25 -5.79 -26.35
C GLY A 71 -4.82 -5.31 -26.68
N GLU A 72 -4.30 -5.77 -27.81
CA GLU A 72 -2.89 -5.63 -28.15
C GLU A 72 -2.45 -4.16 -28.28
N GLY A 73 -1.24 -3.87 -27.80
CA GLY A 73 -0.64 -2.52 -27.82
C GLY A 73 -1.30 -1.50 -26.88
N ARG A 74 -2.36 -1.85 -26.13
CA ARG A 74 -2.98 -0.96 -25.14
C ARG A 74 -2.46 -1.25 -23.73
N TYR A 75 -2.28 -0.18 -22.95
CA TYR A 75 -1.79 -0.22 -21.58
C TYR A 75 -2.82 0.36 -20.62
N ILE A 76 -2.75 -0.06 -19.35
CA ILE A 76 -3.53 0.54 -18.27
C ILE A 76 -3.14 2.02 -18.15
N ARG A 77 -4.10 2.93 -18.31
CA ARG A 77 -3.88 4.38 -18.19
C ARG A 77 -4.49 4.95 -16.93
N THR A 78 -5.65 4.45 -16.53
CA THR A 78 -6.40 4.94 -15.38
C THR A 78 -6.65 3.86 -14.36
N ALA A 79 -6.62 4.23 -13.07
CA ALA A 79 -6.98 3.33 -11.99
C ALA A 79 -7.92 3.93 -10.96
N ALA A 80 -8.56 3.05 -10.20
CA ALA A 80 -9.28 3.38 -8.98
C ALA A 80 -9.07 2.33 -7.89
N ALA A 81 -9.21 2.73 -6.62
CA ALA A 81 -9.19 1.83 -5.49
C ALA A 81 -10.51 1.90 -4.71
N LEU A 82 -11.02 0.72 -4.35
CA LEU A 82 -12.16 0.54 -3.47
C LEU A 82 -11.70 -0.16 -2.18
N ILE A 83 -11.58 0.60 -1.10
CA ILE A 83 -11.21 0.09 0.22
C ILE A 83 -12.50 -0.24 0.97
N ILE A 84 -12.62 -1.49 1.43
CA ILE A 84 -13.84 -2.02 2.06
C ILE A 84 -13.45 -2.39 3.50
N GLY A 85 -14.06 -1.71 4.47
CA GLY A 85 -13.78 -1.96 5.89
C GLY A 85 -14.29 -0.85 6.80
N ASP A 86 -15.21 -1.19 7.70
CA ASP A 86 -15.72 -0.28 8.72
C ASP A 86 -14.62 0.28 9.63
N GLU A 87 -13.57 -0.49 9.90
CA GLU A 87 -12.42 -0.07 10.71
C GLU A 87 -11.59 1.04 10.09
N ILE A 88 -11.67 1.20 8.76
CA ILE A 88 -11.04 2.32 8.06
C ILE A 88 -11.92 3.56 8.24
N LEU A 89 -13.24 3.42 8.05
CA LEU A 89 -14.19 4.53 8.17
C LEU A 89 -14.26 5.09 9.60
N ASN A 90 -14.19 4.22 10.61
CA ASN A 90 -14.19 4.65 12.02
C ASN A 90 -12.79 5.05 12.54
N GLY A 91 -11.76 5.01 11.69
CA GLY A 91 -10.41 5.45 12.02
C GLY A 91 -9.63 4.52 12.96
N LYS A 92 -10.14 3.34 13.29
CA LYS A 92 -9.43 2.34 14.10
C LYS A 92 -8.16 1.85 13.40
N THR A 93 -8.21 1.73 12.07
CA THR A 93 -7.08 1.29 11.26
C THR A 93 -6.71 2.40 10.28
N HIS A 94 -5.43 2.76 10.26
CA HIS A 94 -4.91 3.68 9.25
C HIS A 94 -4.80 2.97 7.90
N ASP A 95 -5.48 3.49 6.87
CA ASP A 95 -5.39 2.94 5.52
C ASP A 95 -3.99 3.11 4.93
N MET A 96 -3.26 2.00 4.86
CA MET A 96 -1.95 1.91 4.22
C MET A 96 -2.05 1.41 2.77
N ASN A 97 -3.17 0.79 2.39
CA ASN A 97 -3.32 0.08 1.13
C ASN A 97 -3.57 1.06 0.00
N SER A 98 -4.47 2.04 0.19
CA SER A 98 -4.69 3.09 -0.81
C SER A 98 -3.46 3.95 -1.03
N ASN A 99 -2.70 4.26 0.03
CA ASN A 99 -1.46 5.01 -0.07
C ASN A 99 -0.41 4.24 -0.88
N TYR A 100 -0.23 2.95 -0.57
CA TYR A 100 0.67 2.08 -1.32
C TYR A 100 0.25 1.95 -2.79
N PHE A 101 -1.04 1.76 -3.05
CA PHE A 101 -1.57 1.69 -4.42
C PHE A 101 -1.38 3.01 -5.18
N SER A 102 -1.50 4.16 -4.51
CA SER A 102 -1.22 5.47 -5.09
C SER A 102 0.24 5.59 -5.53
N LYS A 103 1.18 5.12 -4.69
CA LYS A 103 2.60 5.08 -5.02
C LYS A 103 2.86 4.13 -6.19
N TYR A 104 2.30 2.93 -6.15
CA TYR A 104 2.37 1.94 -7.24
C TYR A 104 1.88 2.53 -8.58
N CYS A 105 0.71 3.17 -8.60
CA CYS A 105 0.17 3.78 -9.81
C CYS A 105 1.11 4.85 -10.36
N PHE A 106 1.59 5.75 -9.50
CA PHE A 106 2.54 6.79 -9.88
C PHE A 106 3.81 6.19 -10.51
N GLU A 107 4.45 5.24 -9.83
CA GLU A 107 5.67 4.58 -10.29
C GLU A 107 5.50 3.83 -11.62
N HIS A 108 4.29 3.36 -11.91
CA HIS A 108 3.97 2.64 -13.14
C HIS A 108 3.33 3.52 -14.23
N GLY A 109 3.21 4.84 -14.01
CA GLY A 109 2.63 5.77 -14.98
C GLY A 109 1.13 5.60 -15.19
N ILE A 110 0.44 5.07 -14.18
CA ILE A 110 -1.01 4.94 -14.12
C ILE A 110 -1.57 6.15 -13.36
N ASP A 111 -2.59 6.76 -13.94
CA ASP A 111 -3.30 7.89 -13.36
C ASP A 111 -4.37 7.38 -12.38
N LEU A 112 -4.07 7.41 -11.08
CA LEU A 112 -5.04 7.05 -10.04
C LEU A 112 -6.09 8.16 -9.92
N LYS A 113 -7.29 7.89 -10.41
CA LYS A 113 -8.38 8.87 -10.51
C LYS A 113 -9.25 8.97 -9.27
N ARG A 114 -9.30 7.89 -8.47
CA ARG A 114 -10.27 7.78 -7.39
C ARG A 114 -9.84 6.75 -6.36
N ILE A 115 -10.01 7.09 -5.10
CA ILE A 115 -9.99 6.16 -3.97
C ILE A 115 -11.32 6.38 -3.26
N GLU A 116 -12.07 5.31 -3.02
CA GLU A 116 -13.25 5.33 -2.17
C GLU A 116 -13.04 4.34 -1.02
N VAL A 117 -13.39 4.77 0.19
CA VAL A 117 -13.49 3.91 1.36
C VAL A 117 -14.97 3.75 1.66
N ILE A 118 -15.44 2.50 1.75
CA ILE A 118 -16.84 2.17 2.01
C ILE A 118 -16.94 1.16 3.17
N ALA A 119 -18.13 1.09 3.74
CA ALA A 119 -18.49 0.12 4.77
C ALA A 119 -18.55 -1.30 4.18
N ASP A 120 -18.55 -2.30 5.05
CA ASP A 120 -18.88 -3.70 4.71
C ASP A 120 -20.38 -3.87 4.44
N ASP A 121 -20.88 -3.11 3.45
CA ASP A 121 -22.27 -3.06 3.01
C ASP A 121 -22.39 -3.51 1.55
N GLU A 122 -23.30 -4.47 1.30
CA GLU A 122 -23.45 -5.10 0.00
C GLU A 122 -23.85 -4.10 -1.10
N ASP A 123 -24.79 -3.20 -0.82
CA ASP A 123 -25.30 -2.25 -1.81
C ASP A 123 -24.21 -1.23 -2.18
N GLN A 124 -23.43 -0.76 -1.19
CA GLN A 124 -22.27 0.10 -1.42
C GLN A 124 -21.21 -0.60 -2.29
N ILE A 125 -20.86 -1.85 -1.98
CA ILE A 125 -19.87 -2.62 -2.75
C ILE A 125 -20.36 -2.83 -4.19
N ILE A 126 -21.64 -3.16 -4.39
CA ILE A 126 -22.23 -3.36 -5.72
C ILE A 126 -22.20 -2.08 -6.54
N GLU A 127 -22.66 -0.95 -5.98
CA GLU A 127 -22.68 0.34 -6.67
C GLU A 127 -21.27 0.77 -7.08
N ALA A 128 -20.35 0.82 -6.11
CA ALA A 128 -19.02 1.35 -6.32
C ALA A 128 -18.22 0.49 -7.29
N SER A 129 -18.27 -0.84 -7.13
CA SER A 129 -17.53 -1.77 -8.00
C SER A 129 -17.98 -1.68 -9.46
N ARG A 130 -19.29 -1.62 -9.73
CA ARG A 130 -19.84 -1.45 -11.09
C ARG A 130 -19.41 -0.13 -11.70
N ARG A 131 -19.55 0.96 -10.94
CA ARG A 131 -19.19 2.32 -11.40
C ARG A 131 -17.69 2.42 -11.70
N MET A 132 -16.83 1.90 -10.82
CA MET A 132 -15.39 1.91 -11.04
C MET A 132 -14.96 1.01 -12.20
N ALA A 133 -15.48 -0.22 -12.26
CA ALA A 133 -15.19 -1.14 -13.36
C ALA A 133 -15.63 -0.57 -14.71
N LYS A 134 -16.72 0.20 -14.76
CA LYS A 134 -17.15 0.89 -15.99
C LYS A 134 -16.17 1.98 -16.43
N ASN A 135 -15.64 2.76 -15.49
CA ASN A 135 -14.99 4.04 -15.78
C ASN A 135 -13.45 3.98 -15.84
N TYR A 136 -12.82 2.92 -15.35
CA TYR A 136 -11.36 2.83 -15.23
C TYR A 136 -10.78 1.55 -15.85
N ASP A 137 -9.50 1.60 -16.23
CA ASP A 137 -8.81 0.47 -16.87
C ASP A 137 -8.34 -0.59 -15.87
N PHE A 138 -8.11 -0.18 -14.62
CA PHE A 138 -7.64 -1.04 -13.54
C PHE A 138 -8.26 -0.64 -12.21
N VAL A 139 -8.99 -1.56 -11.57
CA VAL A 139 -9.63 -1.32 -10.28
C VAL A 139 -9.07 -2.31 -9.29
N VAL A 140 -8.68 -1.85 -8.11
CA VAL A 140 -8.31 -2.73 -7.01
C VAL A 140 -9.35 -2.63 -5.90
N THR A 141 -9.71 -3.77 -5.30
CA THR A 141 -10.40 -3.76 -4.00
C THR A 141 -9.45 -4.22 -2.91
N SER A 142 -9.68 -3.79 -1.68
CA SER A 142 -8.95 -4.30 -0.51
C SER A 142 -9.89 -4.42 0.68
N GLY A 143 -9.96 -5.63 1.26
CA GLY A 143 -10.79 -5.92 2.45
C GLY A 143 -11.99 -6.83 2.16
N GLY A 144 -12.60 -7.35 3.23
CA GLY A 144 -13.82 -8.16 3.19
C GLY A 144 -13.71 -9.53 2.51
N ILE A 145 -12.53 -10.17 2.52
CA ILE A 145 -12.30 -11.50 1.89
C ILE A 145 -11.85 -12.60 2.86
N GLY A 146 -11.85 -12.33 4.16
CA GLY A 146 -11.53 -13.31 5.19
C GLY A 146 -12.68 -14.30 5.48
N PRO A 147 -12.57 -15.05 6.59
CA PRO A 147 -13.52 -16.08 6.95
C PRO A 147 -14.66 -15.58 7.85
N THR A 148 -14.76 -14.30 8.20
CA THR A 148 -15.81 -13.81 9.11
C THR A 148 -17.11 -13.51 8.35
N HIS A 149 -18.10 -12.92 9.03
CA HIS A 149 -19.47 -12.76 8.50
C HIS A 149 -19.64 -11.43 7.76
N ASP A 150 -18.86 -10.44 8.18
CA ASP A 150 -18.59 -9.14 7.58
C ASP A 150 -17.72 -9.24 6.32
N ASP A 151 -16.99 -10.34 6.11
CA ASP A 151 -16.24 -10.60 4.88
C ASP A 151 -17.16 -10.95 3.68
N ILE A 152 -17.80 -9.94 3.11
CA ILE A 152 -18.84 -10.09 2.06
C ILE A 152 -18.38 -9.65 0.66
N THR A 153 -17.11 -9.30 0.44
CA THR A 153 -16.63 -8.72 -0.82
C THR A 153 -16.86 -9.65 -2.01
N TYR A 154 -16.48 -10.93 -1.94
CA TYR A 154 -16.70 -11.87 -3.06
C TYR A 154 -18.18 -12.05 -3.38
N ALA A 155 -19.03 -12.18 -2.36
CA ALA A 155 -20.47 -12.38 -2.54
C ALA A 155 -21.14 -11.15 -3.16
N SER A 156 -20.78 -9.97 -2.67
CA SER A 156 -21.29 -8.68 -3.19
C SER A 156 -20.84 -8.46 -4.64
N LEU A 157 -19.58 -8.76 -4.96
CA LEU A 157 -19.08 -8.65 -6.34
C LEU A 157 -19.69 -9.69 -7.28
N ALA A 158 -19.97 -10.91 -6.82
CA ALA A 158 -20.72 -11.90 -7.60
C ALA A 158 -22.11 -11.36 -7.98
N LYS A 159 -22.83 -10.77 -7.03
CA LYS A 159 -24.12 -10.08 -7.28
C LYS A 159 -23.96 -8.89 -8.22
N ALA A 160 -22.91 -8.08 -8.03
CA ALA A 160 -22.61 -6.94 -8.88
C ALA A 160 -22.48 -7.34 -10.36
N PHE A 161 -21.85 -8.48 -10.65
CA PHE A 161 -21.64 -8.93 -12.03
C PHE A 161 -22.57 -10.08 -12.46
N SER A 162 -23.68 -10.29 -11.72
CA SER A 162 -24.71 -11.28 -12.00
C SER A 162 -24.13 -12.69 -12.20
N GLN A 163 -23.36 -13.17 -11.22
CA GLN A 163 -22.68 -14.46 -11.25
C GLN A 163 -23.01 -15.28 -10.01
N SER A 164 -22.99 -16.60 -10.16
CA SER A 164 -22.93 -17.55 -9.05
C SER A 164 -21.56 -17.49 -8.36
N LEU A 165 -21.53 -18.03 -7.14
CA LEU A 165 -20.30 -18.34 -6.44
C LEU A 165 -19.98 -19.83 -6.58
N ALA A 166 -18.71 -20.17 -6.75
CA ALA A 166 -18.21 -21.53 -6.78
C ALA A 166 -16.87 -21.65 -6.04
N HIS A 167 -16.66 -22.78 -5.36
CA HIS A 167 -15.37 -23.06 -4.74
C HIS A 167 -14.32 -23.30 -5.83
N HIS A 168 -13.18 -22.64 -5.71
CA HIS A 168 -12.04 -22.84 -6.60
C HIS A 168 -11.14 -23.98 -6.10
N PRO A 169 -11.10 -25.15 -6.78
CA PRO A 169 -10.45 -26.35 -6.26
C PRO A 169 -8.95 -26.17 -5.99
N GLU A 170 -8.24 -25.47 -6.87
CA GLU A 170 -6.80 -25.24 -6.69
C GLU A 170 -6.52 -24.34 -5.48
N THR A 171 -7.33 -23.31 -5.25
CA THR A 171 -7.15 -22.43 -4.09
C THR A 171 -7.38 -23.20 -2.79
N LEU A 172 -8.39 -24.07 -2.74
CA LEU A 172 -8.61 -24.97 -1.60
C LEU A 172 -7.43 -25.91 -1.37
N ALA A 173 -6.87 -26.49 -2.43
CA ALA A 173 -5.70 -27.36 -2.34
C ALA A 173 -4.46 -26.61 -1.80
N ARG A 174 -4.17 -25.42 -2.33
CA ARG A 174 -3.05 -24.58 -1.86
C ARG A 174 -3.24 -24.14 -0.41
N MET A 175 -4.47 -23.74 -0.06
CA MET A 175 -4.84 -23.37 1.30
C MET A 175 -4.58 -24.53 2.27
N ALA A 176 -5.10 -25.73 1.95
CA ALA A 176 -4.90 -26.93 2.75
C ALA A 176 -3.40 -27.27 2.92
N GLN A 177 -2.61 -27.19 1.85
CA GLN A 177 -1.16 -27.44 1.89
C GLN A 177 -0.43 -26.44 2.80
N MET A 178 -0.83 -25.17 2.81
CA MET A 178 -0.15 -24.12 3.58
C MET A 178 -0.54 -24.12 5.06
N ILE A 179 -1.75 -24.55 5.39
CA ILE A 179 -2.23 -24.61 6.77
C ILE A 179 -2.01 -25.97 7.45
N LYS A 180 -1.67 -27.03 6.72
CA LYS A 180 -1.58 -28.42 7.25
C LYS A 180 -0.73 -28.61 8.52
N HIS A 181 0.29 -27.78 8.73
CA HIS A 181 1.18 -27.87 9.90
C HIS A 181 0.74 -26.99 11.08
N ARG A 182 -0.37 -26.27 10.94
CA ARG A 182 -0.91 -25.44 12.01
C ARG A 182 -1.66 -26.31 13.01
N SER A 183 -1.26 -26.23 14.28
CA SER A 183 -1.81 -27.04 15.38
C SER A 183 -3.33 -26.92 15.56
N TRP A 184 -3.92 -25.79 15.15
CA TRP A 184 -5.36 -25.56 15.27
C TRP A 184 -6.19 -26.23 14.17
N ILE A 185 -5.59 -26.67 13.06
CA ILE A 185 -6.32 -27.28 11.93
C ILE A 185 -6.92 -28.63 12.31
N SER A 186 -6.18 -29.46 13.05
CA SER A 186 -6.70 -30.74 13.56
C SER A 186 -7.81 -30.59 14.59
N ALA A 187 -8.00 -29.39 15.15
CA ALA A 187 -8.99 -29.09 16.18
C ALA A 187 -10.23 -28.33 15.64
N GLN A 188 -10.32 -28.05 14.32
CA GLN A 188 -11.44 -27.30 13.78
C GLN A 188 -12.77 -28.05 13.86
N THR A 189 -13.85 -27.33 14.20
CA THR A 189 -15.22 -27.81 14.00
C THR A 189 -15.60 -27.80 12.51
N PRO A 190 -16.64 -28.55 12.09
CA PRO A 190 -17.16 -28.47 10.74
C PRO A 190 -17.50 -27.03 10.31
N GLN A 191 -18.06 -26.22 11.21
CA GLN A 191 -18.42 -24.83 10.95
C GLN A 191 -17.19 -23.95 10.73
N GLN A 192 -16.12 -24.16 11.49
CA GLN A 192 -14.86 -23.43 11.32
C GLN A 192 -14.17 -23.78 9.99
N ARG A 193 -14.22 -25.05 9.58
CA ARG A 193 -13.74 -25.48 8.25
C ARG A 193 -14.53 -24.80 7.13
N ALA A 194 -15.86 -24.86 7.18
CA ALA A 194 -16.72 -24.20 6.20
C ALA A 194 -16.44 -22.67 6.11
N ALA A 195 -16.25 -22.00 7.26
CA ALA A 195 -15.88 -20.59 7.28
C ALA A 195 -14.51 -20.31 6.63
N THR A 196 -13.55 -21.23 6.79
CA THR A 196 -12.22 -21.13 6.16
C THR A 196 -12.31 -21.34 4.65
N GLU A 197 -13.08 -22.34 4.22
CA GLU A 197 -13.28 -22.69 2.81
C GLU A 197 -14.02 -21.59 2.02
N ARG A 198 -14.84 -20.76 2.69
CA ARG A 198 -15.47 -19.57 2.07
C ARG A 198 -14.46 -18.57 1.49
N MET A 199 -13.22 -18.54 1.98
CA MET A 199 -12.17 -17.69 1.39
C MET A 199 -11.72 -18.16 0.00
N ALA A 200 -12.17 -19.34 -0.45
CA ALA A 200 -11.97 -19.86 -1.80
C ALA A 200 -13.28 -19.95 -2.60
N LEU A 201 -14.36 -19.34 -2.10
CA LEU A 201 -15.66 -19.27 -2.76
C LEU A 201 -15.72 -17.98 -3.61
N PHE A 202 -15.52 -18.11 -4.92
CA PHE A 202 -15.30 -16.98 -5.83
C PHE A 202 -16.44 -16.82 -6.84
N PRO A 203 -16.61 -15.63 -7.45
CA PRO A 203 -17.47 -15.47 -8.61
C PRO A 203 -17.04 -16.41 -9.73
N GLU A 204 -17.99 -17.17 -10.29
CA GLU A 204 -17.71 -18.32 -11.16
C GLU A 204 -16.92 -17.99 -12.44
N ARG A 205 -17.12 -16.80 -13.02
CA ARG A 205 -16.37 -16.35 -14.22
C ARG A 205 -15.15 -15.49 -13.86
N GLY A 206 -14.78 -15.43 -12.59
CA GLY A 206 -13.58 -14.73 -12.15
C GLY A 206 -12.32 -15.44 -12.63
N GLU A 207 -11.36 -14.67 -13.15
CA GLU A 207 -10.05 -15.20 -13.49
C GLU A 207 -9.17 -15.23 -12.25
N ILE A 208 -8.62 -16.40 -11.94
CA ILE A 208 -7.86 -16.63 -10.71
C ILE A 208 -6.36 -16.53 -11.03
N LEU A 209 -5.70 -15.52 -10.47
CA LEU A 209 -4.29 -15.23 -10.70
C LEU A 209 -3.47 -15.53 -9.44
N PHE A 210 -2.70 -16.60 -9.49
CA PHE A 210 -1.69 -16.89 -8.47
C PHE A 210 -0.42 -16.12 -8.80
N VAL A 211 -0.15 -15.08 -8.01
CA VAL A 211 0.91 -14.11 -8.31
C VAL A 211 2.26 -14.44 -7.68
N ALA A 212 2.29 -15.29 -6.66
CA ALA A 212 3.52 -15.68 -5.98
C ALA A 212 3.48 -17.15 -5.54
N GLU A 213 4.67 -17.73 -5.40
CA GLU A 213 4.86 -19.16 -5.16
C GLU A 213 4.68 -19.56 -3.68
N ASP A 214 4.76 -18.60 -2.77
CA ASP A 214 4.78 -18.81 -1.31
C ASP A 214 3.51 -18.30 -0.60
N ILE A 215 2.46 -17.99 -1.37
CA ILE A 215 1.14 -17.61 -0.86
C ILE A 215 0.07 -18.47 -1.51
N TRP A 216 -0.94 -18.88 -0.74
CA TRP A 216 -2.09 -19.61 -1.28
C TRP A 216 -3.18 -18.69 -1.84
N VAL A 217 -3.24 -17.44 -1.38
CA VAL A 217 -4.29 -16.47 -1.73
C VAL A 217 -4.05 -15.94 -3.15
N PRO A 218 -4.98 -16.13 -4.10
CA PRO A 218 -4.88 -15.56 -5.43
C PRO A 218 -5.38 -14.11 -5.47
N VAL A 219 -5.03 -13.39 -6.54
CA VAL A 219 -5.79 -12.23 -6.99
C VAL A 219 -6.94 -12.75 -7.85
N VAL A 220 -8.17 -12.42 -7.47
CA VAL A 220 -9.36 -12.75 -8.29
C VAL A 220 -9.67 -11.54 -9.16
N ARG A 221 -9.69 -11.72 -10.49
CA ARG A 221 -9.94 -10.66 -11.46
C ARG A 221 -11.30 -10.82 -12.12
N LEU A 222 -12.14 -9.79 -12.03
CA LEU A 222 -13.45 -9.71 -12.66
C LEU A 222 -13.44 -8.68 -13.80
N GLU A 223 -14.27 -8.91 -14.81
CA GLU A 223 -14.44 -7.99 -15.96
C GLU A 223 -13.12 -7.59 -16.65
N GLY A 224 -12.09 -8.42 -16.54
CA GLY A 224 -10.74 -8.18 -17.05
C GLY A 224 -9.94 -7.08 -16.33
N LYS A 225 -10.51 -6.37 -15.36
CA LYS A 225 -9.88 -5.15 -14.79
C LYS A 225 -10.05 -4.94 -13.28
N LEU A 226 -11.06 -5.54 -12.65
CA LEU A 226 -11.29 -5.40 -11.21
C LEU A 226 -10.57 -6.55 -10.49
N CYS A 227 -9.49 -6.23 -9.81
CA CYS A 227 -8.66 -7.18 -9.06
C CYS A 227 -8.95 -7.08 -7.55
N ILE A 228 -9.29 -8.21 -6.96
CA ILE A 228 -9.68 -8.31 -5.55
C ILE A 228 -8.45 -8.69 -4.71
N PHE A 229 -8.17 -7.91 -3.66
CA PHE A 229 -7.05 -8.14 -2.75
C PHE A 229 -7.48 -8.24 -1.28
N PRO A 230 -6.65 -8.88 -0.42
CA PRO A 230 -6.85 -8.85 1.02
C PRO A 230 -6.71 -7.46 1.63
N GLY A 231 -7.32 -7.27 2.81
CA GLY A 231 -7.17 -6.06 3.61
C GLY A 231 -5.83 -5.96 4.36
N ILE A 232 -5.15 -7.09 4.60
CA ILE A 232 -3.89 -7.13 5.35
C ILE A 232 -2.78 -6.40 4.55
N PRO A 233 -2.18 -5.30 5.06
CA PRO A 233 -1.30 -4.47 4.26
C PRO A 233 -0.07 -5.18 3.69
N SER A 234 0.62 -5.99 4.50
CA SER A 234 1.80 -6.73 4.02
C SER A 234 1.47 -7.71 2.89
N LEU A 235 0.30 -8.32 2.94
CA LEU A 235 -0.16 -9.26 1.92
C LEU A 235 -0.64 -8.51 0.65
N PHE A 236 -1.39 -7.43 0.81
CA PHE A 236 -1.81 -6.55 -0.30
C PHE A 236 -0.60 -6.07 -1.11
N GLN A 237 0.41 -5.50 -0.42
CA GLN A 237 1.61 -4.93 -1.05
C GLN A 237 2.42 -5.99 -1.81
N LYS A 238 2.60 -7.15 -1.19
CA LYS A 238 3.30 -8.29 -1.80
C LYS A 238 2.56 -8.78 -3.05
N MET A 239 1.24 -8.98 -2.96
CA MET A 239 0.43 -9.47 -4.07
C MET A 239 0.39 -8.46 -5.22
N LEU A 240 0.23 -7.17 -4.93
CA LEU A 240 0.22 -6.13 -5.97
C LEU A 240 1.56 -6.03 -6.70
N THR A 241 2.67 -6.07 -5.95
CA THR A 241 4.02 -6.11 -6.55
C THR A 241 4.16 -7.33 -7.46
N ALA A 242 3.77 -8.50 -6.96
CA ALA A 242 3.88 -9.76 -7.67
C ALA A 242 2.92 -9.86 -8.89
N LEU A 243 1.83 -9.09 -8.91
CA LEU A 243 0.90 -9.00 -10.04
C LEU A 243 1.49 -8.20 -11.23
N THR A 244 2.46 -7.31 -10.98
CA THR A 244 3.06 -6.40 -11.98
C THR A 244 3.43 -7.07 -13.32
N PRO A 245 4.09 -8.26 -13.36
CA PRO A 245 4.45 -8.91 -14.62
C PRO A 245 3.24 -9.42 -15.43
N LEU A 246 2.08 -9.57 -14.78
CA LEU A 246 0.84 -10.04 -15.40
C LEU A 246 -0.04 -8.89 -15.92
N LEU A 247 0.38 -7.63 -15.70
CA LEU A 247 -0.38 -6.44 -16.08
C LEU A 247 0.18 -5.78 -17.35
N PRO A 248 -0.69 -5.29 -18.26
CA PRO A 248 -0.28 -4.50 -19.42
C PRO A 248 0.05 -3.06 -18.98
N LEU A 249 1.18 -2.88 -18.30
CA LEU A 249 1.60 -1.59 -17.74
C LEU A 249 2.26 -0.68 -18.78
N PRO A 250 2.14 0.65 -18.63
CA PRO A 250 2.85 1.60 -19.49
C PRO A 250 4.36 1.33 -19.54
N PRO A 251 4.99 1.56 -20.72
CA PRO A 251 6.42 1.41 -20.89
C PRO A 251 7.18 2.41 -20.00
N ARG A 252 8.43 2.08 -19.65
CA ARG A 252 9.23 2.89 -18.73
C ARG A 252 9.41 4.35 -19.19
N SER A 253 9.50 4.58 -20.49
CA SER A 253 9.61 5.92 -21.10
C SER A 253 8.40 6.82 -20.84
N GLU A 254 7.25 6.25 -20.50
CA GLU A 254 6.01 7.01 -20.23
C GLU A 254 5.75 7.24 -18.74
N ARG A 255 6.58 6.65 -17.86
CA ARG A 255 6.42 6.76 -16.41
C ARG A 255 6.88 8.13 -15.91
N PRO A 256 6.15 8.75 -14.98
CA PRO A 256 6.58 9.99 -14.39
C PRO A 256 7.80 9.77 -13.48
N LEU A 257 8.67 10.75 -13.46
CA LEU A 257 9.73 10.92 -12.50
C LEU A 257 9.31 11.98 -11.47
N ARG A 258 9.84 11.83 -10.26
CA ARG A 258 9.73 12.84 -9.21
C ARG A 258 11.12 13.19 -8.71
N ILE A 259 11.46 14.47 -8.75
CA ILE A 259 12.66 15.01 -8.11
C ILE A 259 12.21 15.96 -7.01
N GLN A 260 12.82 15.86 -5.83
CA GLN A 260 12.51 16.74 -4.71
C GLN A 260 13.74 17.57 -4.34
N VAL A 261 13.52 18.86 -4.14
CA VAL A 261 14.51 19.81 -3.62
C VAL A 261 14.03 20.26 -2.25
N PHE A 262 14.87 20.15 -1.23
CA PHE A 262 14.57 20.67 0.09
C PHE A 262 15.24 22.04 0.29
N THR A 263 14.53 22.96 0.93
CA THR A 263 15.09 24.25 1.36
C THR A 263 14.61 24.58 2.77
N GLU A 264 15.46 25.21 3.56
CA GLU A 264 15.10 25.76 4.88
C GLU A 264 14.33 27.09 4.75
N ARG A 265 14.27 27.67 3.54
CA ARG A 265 13.53 28.92 3.32
C ARG A 265 12.03 28.70 3.55
N PRO A 266 11.34 29.66 4.22
CA PRO A 266 9.90 29.65 4.34
C PRO A 266 9.19 29.58 2.98
N GLU A 267 8.06 28.88 2.92
CA GLU A 267 7.27 28.70 1.69
C GLU A 267 6.88 30.04 1.05
N SER A 268 6.52 31.02 1.87
CA SER A 268 6.14 32.36 1.41
C SER A 268 7.25 33.07 0.64
N MET A 269 8.52 32.80 0.94
CA MET A 269 9.66 33.41 0.24
C MET A 269 9.87 32.81 -1.15
N ILE A 270 9.59 31.52 -1.33
CA ILE A 270 9.82 30.81 -2.60
C ILE A 270 8.58 30.76 -3.48
N ALA A 271 7.37 30.97 -2.94
CA ALA A 271 6.11 30.88 -3.66
C ALA A 271 6.02 31.74 -4.94
N PRO A 272 6.51 33.01 -4.98
CA PRO A 272 6.50 33.79 -6.22
C PRO A 272 7.36 33.19 -7.33
N TYR A 273 8.52 32.62 -6.98
CA TYR A 273 9.37 31.89 -7.92
C TYR A 273 8.68 30.63 -8.43
N LEU A 274 8.12 29.81 -7.53
CA LEU A 274 7.43 28.58 -7.90
C LEU A 274 6.24 28.83 -8.83
N THR A 275 5.53 29.95 -8.66
CA THR A 275 4.42 30.35 -9.54
C THR A 275 4.91 30.65 -10.97
N LYS A 276 6.01 31.40 -11.09
CA LYS A 276 6.65 31.68 -12.39
C LYS A 276 7.18 30.39 -13.03
N LEU A 277 7.81 29.54 -12.23
CA LEU A 277 8.35 28.25 -12.65
C LEU A 277 7.24 27.34 -13.18
N GLN A 278 6.14 27.17 -12.45
CA GLN A 278 4.99 26.37 -12.88
C GLN A 278 4.41 26.89 -14.20
N SER A 279 4.31 28.22 -14.37
CA SER A 279 3.79 28.82 -15.61
C SER A 279 4.66 28.48 -16.82
N ARG A 280 5.99 28.49 -16.66
CA ARG A 280 6.97 28.12 -17.68
C ARG A 280 6.97 26.62 -18.00
N LEU A 281 6.78 25.79 -16.98
CA LEU A 281 6.92 24.33 -17.08
C LEU A 281 5.63 23.60 -17.47
N ARG A 282 4.46 24.20 -17.24
CA ARG A 282 3.14 23.62 -17.59
C ARG A 282 3.04 23.16 -19.05
N PRO A 283 3.47 23.94 -20.06
CA PRO A 283 3.41 23.51 -21.47
C PRO A 283 4.27 22.28 -21.77
N HIS A 284 5.23 21.96 -20.91
CA HIS A 284 6.15 20.84 -21.03
C HIS A 284 5.68 19.61 -20.24
N GLY A 285 4.51 19.68 -19.59
CA GLY A 285 3.97 18.60 -18.78
C GLY A 285 4.72 18.36 -17.47
N ILE A 286 5.44 19.37 -16.97
CA ILE A 286 6.12 19.32 -15.68
C ILE A 286 5.29 20.10 -14.65
N GLN A 287 4.97 19.43 -13.55
CA GLN A 287 4.25 19.97 -12.41
C GLN A 287 5.22 20.31 -11.28
N VAL A 288 5.01 21.46 -10.66
CA VAL A 288 5.73 21.97 -9.51
C VAL A 288 4.78 22.01 -8.33
N GLY A 289 5.21 21.50 -7.18
CA GLY A 289 4.49 21.62 -5.91
C GLY A 289 5.41 21.97 -4.76
N SER A 290 4.88 22.59 -3.73
CA SER A 290 5.56 22.83 -2.45
C SER A 290 4.86 22.06 -1.32
N TYR A 291 5.66 21.50 -0.42
CA TYR A 291 5.18 20.72 0.73
C TYR A 291 5.98 21.12 1.98
N PRO A 292 5.44 22.02 2.82
CA PRO A 292 6.12 22.44 4.04
C PRO A 292 6.25 21.29 5.03
N VAL A 293 7.35 21.29 5.77
CA VAL A 293 7.61 20.46 6.95
C VAL A 293 7.72 21.40 8.13
N LEU A 294 6.77 21.30 9.06
CA LEU A 294 6.64 22.22 10.17
C LEU A 294 7.95 22.35 10.95
N GLY A 295 8.45 23.59 11.08
CA GLY A 295 9.66 23.91 11.82
C GLY A 295 10.98 23.45 11.18
N GLN A 296 10.97 22.91 9.96
CA GLN A 296 12.19 22.44 9.27
C GLN A 296 12.43 23.15 7.93
N GLY A 297 11.40 23.32 7.10
CA GLY A 297 11.58 23.86 5.76
C GLY A 297 10.50 23.41 4.78
N VAL A 298 10.82 23.39 3.49
CA VAL A 298 9.87 23.07 2.42
C VAL A 298 10.51 22.10 1.43
N PHE A 299 9.75 21.07 1.03
CA PHE A 299 10.08 20.28 -0.15
C PHE A 299 9.40 20.88 -1.38
N VAL A 300 10.20 21.25 -2.38
CA VAL A 300 9.73 21.52 -3.75
C VAL A 300 9.77 20.22 -4.53
N SER A 301 8.62 19.75 -5.01
CA SER A 301 8.49 18.55 -5.83
C SER A 301 8.32 18.92 -7.29
N LEU A 302 9.15 18.34 -8.15
CA LEU A 302 9.05 18.42 -9.60
C LEU A 302 8.60 17.05 -10.12
N ILE A 303 7.49 17.02 -10.85
CA ILE A 303 6.92 15.79 -11.42
C ILE A 303 6.81 15.97 -12.92
N GLY A 304 7.37 15.05 -13.70
CA GLY A 304 7.30 15.08 -15.16
C GLY A 304 7.89 13.82 -15.77
N ARG A 305 7.84 13.66 -17.08
CA ARG A 305 8.48 12.52 -17.76
C ARG A 305 9.90 12.89 -18.18
N GLU A 306 10.80 11.93 -18.16
CA GLU A 306 12.07 12.08 -18.85
C GLU A 306 11.78 12.05 -20.35
N ARG A 307 11.99 13.15 -21.08
CA ARG A 307 11.75 13.20 -22.53
C ARG A 307 12.79 12.32 -23.23
N ALA A 308 12.54 11.01 -23.29
CA ALA A 308 13.15 10.14 -24.28
C ALA A 308 12.51 10.45 -25.64
N LEU A 309 13.36 10.62 -26.65
CA LEU A 309 13.01 10.86 -28.05
C LEU A 309 11.74 10.10 -28.46
N THR A 310 10.70 10.83 -28.85
CA THR A 310 9.63 10.24 -29.67
C THR A 310 9.82 10.75 -31.08
N THR A 311 10.72 10.13 -31.82
CA THR A 311 10.66 10.13 -33.29
C THR A 311 9.48 9.23 -33.64
N THR A 312 8.29 9.80 -33.79
CA THR A 312 7.19 9.10 -34.45
C THR A 312 7.48 9.15 -35.94
N THR A 313 8.36 8.27 -36.42
CA THR A 313 8.39 7.92 -37.84
C THR A 313 7.16 7.06 -38.07
N THR A 314 6.09 7.68 -38.53
CA THR A 314 5.00 7.00 -39.23
C THR A 314 5.65 6.27 -40.40
N MET A 315 5.90 4.96 -40.27
CA MET A 315 6.22 4.12 -41.42
C MET A 315 4.95 3.98 -42.26
N GLY A 316 4.70 4.99 -43.08
CA GLY A 316 3.92 4.86 -44.30
C GLY A 316 4.75 4.08 -45.31
N ALA A 317 4.21 2.96 -45.76
CA ALA A 317 4.76 2.17 -46.85
C ALA A 317 4.87 3.03 -48.13
N ALA A 318 6.09 3.21 -48.62
CA ALA A 318 6.34 3.54 -50.02
C ALA A 318 7.72 3.00 -50.40
N GLN A 319 7.74 2.00 -51.27
CA GLN A 319 8.93 1.57 -52.00
C GLN A 319 9.21 2.61 -53.09
N ASN A 320 10.39 3.24 -53.06
CA ASN A 320 11.26 3.49 -54.21
C ASN A 320 12.52 4.25 -53.77
N PRO A 321 13.74 3.88 -54.25
CA PRO A 321 14.97 4.57 -53.93
C PRO A 321 15.40 5.46 -55.10
N GLU A 322 15.45 6.79 -54.93
CA GLU A 322 16.28 7.66 -55.78
C GLU A 322 16.54 9.02 -55.12
N VAL A 323 17.83 9.29 -54.88
CA VAL A 323 18.58 10.56 -54.86
C VAL A 323 17.94 11.82 -54.23
N GLY A 324 18.59 12.33 -53.19
CA GLY A 324 18.46 13.72 -52.74
C GLY A 324 19.20 13.98 -51.43
N VAL A 325 20.41 14.55 -51.52
CA VAL A 325 21.08 15.17 -50.36
C VAL A 325 20.35 16.48 -50.11
N GLU A 326 19.44 16.52 -49.15
CA GLU A 326 18.81 17.76 -48.68
C GLU A 326 19.00 17.94 -47.17
N ASP A 327 19.45 19.16 -46.89
CA ASP A 327 19.82 19.81 -45.63
C ASP A 327 18.65 19.78 -44.61
N ASP A 328 18.76 18.91 -43.59
CA ASP A 328 17.75 18.74 -42.53
C ASP A 328 17.79 19.92 -41.54
N ARG A 329 17.23 21.05 -41.95
CA ARG A 329 16.95 22.19 -41.08
C ARG A 329 15.65 21.98 -40.30
N MET A 330 15.81 21.73 -39.00
CA MET A 330 15.04 22.33 -37.90
C MET A 330 13.51 22.27 -38.03
N SER A 331 12.91 21.14 -37.61
CA SER A 331 11.59 21.18 -36.99
C SER A 331 11.76 21.61 -35.52
N GLU A 332 11.65 22.92 -35.24
CA GLU A 332 11.67 23.47 -33.88
C GLU A 332 10.43 23.04 -33.08
N GLY A 333 10.49 21.84 -32.50
CA GLY A 333 9.68 21.51 -31.34
C GLY A 333 10.09 22.38 -30.13
N PRO A 334 9.21 22.55 -29.13
CA PRO A 334 9.54 23.32 -27.94
C PRO A 334 10.83 22.78 -27.30
N PRO A 335 11.72 23.66 -26.80
CA PRO A 335 13.05 23.29 -26.33
C PRO A 335 13.00 22.11 -25.35
N ARG A 336 13.97 21.21 -25.44
CA ARG A 336 14.06 20.04 -24.55
C ARG A 336 14.39 20.52 -23.14
N ILE A 337 13.44 20.34 -22.22
CA ILE A 337 13.64 20.63 -20.80
C ILE A 337 13.85 19.31 -20.07
N TRP A 338 15.02 19.16 -19.45
CA TRP A 338 15.34 17.99 -18.63
C TRP A 338 14.94 18.24 -17.18
N LEU A 339 14.21 17.30 -16.57
CA LEU A 339 13.74 17.45 -15.18
C LEU A 339 14.89 17.67 -14.20
N ALA A 340 16.05 17.04 -14.44
CA ALA A 340 17.26 17.21 -13.64
C ALA A 340 17.90 18.60 -13.77
N GLU A 341 17.80 19.24 -14.93
CA GLU A 341 18.29 20.62 -15.13
C GLU A 341 17.38 21.61 -14.40
N VAL A 342 16.07 21.43 -14.50
CA VAL A 342 15.10 22.21 -13.74
C VAL A 342 15.33 22.04 -12.23
N ALA A 343 15.61 20.82 -11.76
CA ALA A 343 15.90 20.58 -10.36
C ALA A 343 17.14 21.35 -9.87
N ARG A 344 18.20 21.40 -10.68
CA ARG A 344 19.41 22.18 -10.37
C ARG A 344 19.15 23.70 -10.38
N GLU A 345 18.32 24.18 -11.30
CA GLU A 345 17.87 25.58 -11.29
C GLU A 345 17.12 25.91 -10.00
N VAL A 346 16.16 25.06 -9.61
CA VAL A 346 15.40 25.22 -8.37
C VAL A 346 16.32 25.21 -7.18
N GLU A 347 17.22 24.24 -7.09
CA GLU A 347 18.24 24.12 -6.03
C GLU A 347 19.02 25.42 -5.82
N GLN A 348 19.50 26.03 -6.91
CA GLN A 348 20.22 27.30 -6.86
C GLN A 348 19.33 28.46 -6.41
N GLU A 349 18.12 28.59 -6.98
CA GLU A 349 17.23 29.71 -6.70
C GLU A 349 16.71 29.70 -5.26
N VAL A 350 16.28 28.52 -4.78
CA VAL A 350 15.74 28.37 -3.43
C VAL A 350 16.82 28.18 -2.36
N GLY A 351 18.10 28.09 -2.76
CA GLY A 351 19.21 27.79 -1.85
C GLY A 351 18.99 26.47 -1.11
N GLY A 352 18.66 25.42 -1.85
CA GLY A 352 18.29 24.12 -1.33
C GLY A 352 19.26 23.01 -1.73
N GLU A 353 18.82 21.77 -1.57
CA GLU A 353 19.53 20.56 -1.99
C GLU A 353 18.56 19.54 -2.59
N ILE A 354 18.96 18.86 -3.66
CA ILE A 354 18.21 17.71 -4.19
C ILE A 354 18.29 16.56 -3.16
N VAL A 355 17.14 15.98 -2.80
CA VAL A 355 17.03 14.96 -1.75
C VAL A 355 16.49 13.63 -2.30
N SER A 356 16.92 12.52 -1.67
CA SER A 356 16.39 11.18 -1.96
C SER A 356 15.02 10.94 -1.30
N GLU A 357 14.27 9.94 -1.78
CA GLU A 357 13.00 9.55 -1.14
C GLU A 357 13.17 9.14 0.33
N GLU A 358 14.31 8.52 0.67
CA GLU A 358 14.62 8.09 2.04
C GLU A 358 14.82 9.31 2.96
N GLU A 359 15.56 10.32 2.51
CA GLU A 359 15.77 11.55 3.29
C GLU A 359 14.46 12.33 3.46
N VAL A 360 13.62 12.37 2.42
CA VAL A 360 12.26 12.94 2.49
C VAL A 360 11.43 12.23 3.57
N ALA A 361 11.44 10.89 3.57
CA ALA A 361 10.70 10.10 4.56
C ALA A 361 11.23 10.33 5.99
N LYS A 362 12.55 10.43 6.15
CA LYS A 362 13.20 10.69 7.44
C LYS A 362 12.83 12.05 8.01
N ARG A 363 12.92 13.13 7.23
CA ARG A 363 12.57 14.50 7.67
C ARG A 363 11.08 14.61 8.04
N LYS A 364 10.19 14.08 7.19
CA LYS A 364 8.74 14.01 7.49
C LYS A 364 8.44 13.17 8.73
N GLY A 365 9.17 12.06 8.94
CA GLY A 365 9.02 11.18 10.09
C GLY A 365 9.51 11.79 11.41
N GLN A 366 10.58 12.59 11.39
CA GLN A 366 11.06 13.32 12.57
C GLN A 366 10.03 14.36 13.05
N CYS A 367 9.34 15.03 12.13
CA CYS A 367 8.24 15.94 12.46
C CYS A 367 7.08 15.24 13.19
N LYS A 368 6.73 14.00 12.80
CA LYS A 368 5.67 13.23 13.48
C LYS A 368 6.01 12.90 14.94
N ARG A 369 7.31 12.76 15.28
CA ARG A 369 7.74 12.54 16.67
C ARG A 369 7.73 13.83 17.50
N LEU A 370 8.03 14.97 16.88
CA LEU A 370 7.98 16.29 17.52
C LEU A 370 6.53 16.79 17.73
N ALA A 371 5.59 16.31 16.92
CA ALA A 371 4.16 16.62 17.02
C ALA A 371 3.36 15.62 17.88
N ALA A 372 3.99 14.59 18.46
CA ALA A 372 3.35 13.79 19.50
C ALA A 372 3.03 14.70 20.69
N PRO A 373 1.88 14.55 21.38
CA PRO A 373 1.57 15.37 22.54
C PRO A 373 2.72 15.24 23.53
N VAL A 374 3.39 16.35 23.83
CA VAL A 374 4.24 16.43 25.00
C VAL A 374 3.29 16.22 26.17
N GLU A 375 3.39 15.07 26.86
CA GLU A 375 2.78 14.87 28.17
C GLU A 375 3.43 15.86 29.15
N ILE A 376 2.95 17.11 29.13
CA ILE A 376 3.26 18.11 30.16
C ILE A 376 2.18 17.96 31.23
N ALA A 377 2.39 17.05 32.17
CA ALA A 377 1.73 17.09 33.49
C ALA A 377 2.36 16.10 34.48
N ALA A 378 3.65 16.26 34.84
CA ALA A 378 4.20 15.64 36.06
C ALA A 378 5.55 16.26 36.49
N SER A 379 5.66 17.59 36.62
CA SER A 379 6.84 18.15 37.32
C SER A 379 6.64 19.51 38.02
N MET A 380 5.41 20.01 38.12
CA MET A 380 5.13 21.19 38.96
C MET A 380 3.98 20.84 39.89
N GLY A 381 4.34 20.43 41.11
CA GLY A 381 3.41 20.08 42.18
C GLY A 381 2.59 21.27 42.63
N VAL A 382 1.54 21.57 41.88
CA VAL A 382 0.49 22.52 42.25
C VAL A 382 -0.82 21.73 42.32
N GLN A 383 -1.32 21.56 43.54
CA GLN A 383 -2.65 21.01 43.80
C GLN A 383 -3.70 21.95 43.16
N PRO A 384 -4.68 21.44 42.39
CA PRO A 384 -5.76 22.29 41.91
C PRO A 384 -6.69 22.61 43.08
N GLU A 385 -6.76 23.89 43.46
CA GLU A 385 -7.84 24.39 44.30
C GLU A 385 -9.18 24.22 43.59
N SER A 386 -10.18 23.80 44.35
CA SER A 386 -11.56 23.58 43.93
C SER A 386 -12.18 24.82 43.29
N PRO A 387 -12.84 24.74 42.11
CA PRO A 387 -13.57 25.87 41.57
C PRO A 387 -14.86 26.10 42.38
N SER A 388 -14.94 27.30 42.96
CA SER A 388 -16.17 27.91 43.47
C SER A 388 -17.29 27.89 42.43
N HIS A 389 -18.51 27.62 42.90
CA HIS A 389 -19.77 27.83 42.17
C HIS A 389 -19.80 29.19 41.46
N GLU A 390 -19.82 29.17 40.13
CA GLU A 390 -20.75 29.96 39.29
C GLU A 390 -20.50 29.65 37.81
N MET A 391 -21.56 29.78 37.00
CA MET A 391 -21.59 29.66 35.54
C MET A 391 -21.86 28.26 34.94
N ASN A 392 -22.94 27.64 35.41
CA ASN A 392 -23.82 26.89 34.50
C ASN A 392 -24.62 27.93 33.68
N ASP A 393 -24.24 28.16 32.42
CA ASP A 393 -25.16 28.27 31.29
C ASP A 393 -24.40 28.61 30.00
N ILE A 394 -25.01 28.25 28.87
CA ILE A 394 -24.51 28.37 27.49
C ILE A 394 -23.72 27.14 27.00
N LYS A 395 -24.43 26.01 26.88
CA LYS A 395 -24.24 25.05 25.78
C LYS A 395 -25.60 24.58 25.25
N ALA A 396 -26.22 25.42 24.42
CA ALA A 396 -27.21 24.99 23.44
C ALA A 396 -26.98 25.81 22.17
N LYS A 397 -26.78 25.10 21.04
CA LYS A 397 -26.36 25.54 19.69
C LYS A 397 -24.86 25.78 19.54
N TYR A 398 -24.15 24.74 19.11
CA TYR A 398 -23.59 24.61 17.75
C TYR A 398 -23.38 23.14 17.44
#